data_AF-A0A101U5U3-F1
#
_entry.id   AF-A0A101U5U3-F1
#
_cell.length_a   1.000
_cell.length_b   1.000
_cell.length_c   1.000
_cell.angle_alpha   90.00
_cell.angle_beta   90.00
_cell.angle_gamma   90.00
#
_symmetry.space_group_name_H-M   'P 1'
#
loop_
_entity.id
_entity.type
_entity.pdbx_description
1 polymer ?
#
loop_
_entity_poly.entity_id
_entity_poly.type
_entity_poly.pdbx_seq_one_letter_code
_entity_poly.pdbx_strand_id
1 'polypeptide(L)'
;MSDEDLPQGRHRSLLLDQLTDERATKNSIEQRGMAVIANAGALVTITLGFAALASTDEATTLRPAVVVLLTVALAMLVAASAAGLVINLPARLPMVDADDLASLALREDWDVADRESSRTEYQILARLLAELRAVNHRRARTLLAALLSEVAALFLMAIGVVLVLGPLV
;
A
#
# COMPACT_ATOMS: atom_id res chain seq x y z
N MET A 1 -42.94 -17.90 -4.80
CA MET A 1 -41.92 -16.96 -5.30
C MET A 1 -42.49 -15.59 -4.97
N SER A 2 -42.20 -15.15 -3.75
CA SER A 2 -42.95 -14.06 -3.10
C SER A 2 -42.40 -12.72 -3.57
N ASP A 3 -43.27 -11.86 -4.11
CA ASP A 3 -42.98 -10.51 -4.59
C ASP A 3 -42.55 -9.51 -3.49
N GLU A 4 -42.13 -9.98 -2.32
CA GLU A 4 -41.57 -9.20 -1.21
C GLU A 4 -40.03 -9.15 -1.21
N ASP A 5 -39.38 -9.64 -2.27
CA ASP A 5 -37.99 -9.31 -2.62
C ASP A 5 -37.89 -7.84 -3.08
N LEU A 6 -38.18 -6.94 -2.14
CA LEU A 6 -38.18 -5.49 -2.32
C LEU A 6 -36.78 -5.01 -2.76
N PRO A 7 -36.70 -3.89 -3.52
CA PRO A 7 -35.44 -3.30 -4.00
C PRO A 7 -34.36 -3.06 -2.93
N GLN A 8 -34.75 -3.07 -1.65
CA GLN A 8 -33.84 -2.95 -0.51
C GLN A 8 -32.81 -4.09 -0.46
N GLY A 9 -33.20 -5.36 -0.68
CA GLY A 9 -32.27 -6.50 -0.63
C GLY A 9 -31.13 -6.39 -1.66
N ARG A 10 -31.44 -5.86 -2.86
CA ARG A 10 -30.47 -5.67 -3.95
C ARG A 10 -29.45 -4.55 -3.65
N HIS A 11 -29.87 -3.46 -3.00
CA HIS A 11 -28.95 -2.37 -2.65
C HIS A 11 -27.97 -2.79 -1.55
N ARG A 12 -28.43 -3.60 -0.60
CA ARG A 12 -27.58 -4.15 0.46
C ARG A 12 -26.52 -5.09 -0.09
N SER A 13 -26.90 -6.03 -0.95
CA SER A 13 -25.92 -6.96 -1.56
C SER A 13 -24.86 -6.19 -2.36
N LEU A 14 -25.25 -5.19 -3.15
CA LEU A 14 -24.31 -4.35 -3.89
C LEU A 14 -23.31 -3.60 -3.00
N LEU A 15 -23.75 -3.09 -1.83
CA LEU A 15 -22.85 -2.43 -0.89
C LEU A 15 -21.88 -3.42 -0.24
N LEU A 16 -22.35 -4.60 0.13
CA LEU A 16 -21.50 -5.66 0.70
C LEU A 16 -20.48 -6.16 -0.32
N ASP A 17 -20.87 -6.32 -1.58
CA ASP A 17 -19.98 -6.67 -2.68
C ASP A 17 -18.91 -5.59 -2.85
N GLN A 18 -19.29 -4.30 -2.91
CA GLN A 18 -18.34 -3.20 -3.01
C GLN A 18 -17.39 -3.11 -1.81
N LEU A 19 -17.87 -3.40 -0.59
CA LEU A 19 -17.01 -3.47 0.59
C LEU A 19 -16.01 -4.61 0.52
N THR A 20 -16.42 -5.75 -0.05
CA THR A 20 -15.54 -6.90 -0.28
C THR A 20 -14.46 -6.57 -1.30
N ASP A 21 -14.83 -5.91 -2.41
CA ASP A 21 -13.90 -5.44 -3.44
C ASP A 21 -12.89 -4.42 -2.90
N GLU A 22 -13.33 -3.47 -2.05
CA GLU A 22 -12.43 -2.49 -1.43
C GLU A 22 -11.47 -3.15 -0.43
N ARG A 23 -11.90 -4.19 0.29
CA ARG A 23 -11.02 -4.99 1.16
C ARG A 23 -10.00 -5.78 0.35
N ALA A 24 -10.42 -6.39 -0.75
CA ALA A 24 -9.50 -7.08 -1.66
C ALA A 24 -8.48 -6.11 -2.26
N THR A 25 -8.91 -4.92 -2.66
CA THR A 25 -8.03 -3.84 -3.15
C THR A 25 -7.02 -3.41 -2.09
N LYS A 26 -7.46 -3.21 -0.84
CA LYS A 26 -6.58 -2.91 0.29
C LYS A 26 -5.50 -3.98 0.45
N ASN A 27 -5.91 -5.26 0.51
CA ASN A 27 -4.97 -6.38 0.66
C ASN A 27 -3.97 -6.43 -0.51
N SER A 28 -4.42 -6.19 -1.74
CA SER A 28 -3.52 -6.13 -2.90
C SER A 28 -2.51 -4.98 -2.80
N ILE A 29 -2.93 -3.80 -2.29
CA ILE A 29 -2.03 -2.65 -2.10
C ILE A 29 -0.99 -2.96 -1.01
N GLU A 30 -1.41 -3.55 0.11
CA GLU A 30 -0.53 -3.94 1.21
C GLU A 30 0.51 -4.99 0.76
N GLN A 31 0.06 -6.02 0.04
CA GLN A 31 0.95 -7.04 -0.53
C GLN A 31 1.99 -6.44 -1.49
N ARG A 32 1.58 -5.51 -2.35
CA ARG A 32 2.52 -4.80 -3.25
C ARG A 32 3.47 -3.89 -2.46
N GLY A 33 3.01 -3.26 -1.38
CA GLY A 33 3.86 -2.51 -0.47
C GLY A 33 4.95 -3.36 0.18
N MET A 34 4.62 -4.59 0.59
CA MET A 34 5.63 -5.54 1.10
C MET A 34 6.64 -5.95 0.03
N ALA A 35 6.18 -6.14 -1.22
CA ALA A 35 7.07 -6.46 -2.34
C ALA A 35 8.08 -5.34 -2.62
N VAL A 36 7.66 -4.07 -2.56
CA VAL A 36 8.56 -2.89 -2.66
C VAL A 36 9.61 -2.90 -1.54
N ILE A 37 9.22 -3.16 -0.29
CA ILE A 37 10.19 -3.23 0.82
C ILE A 37 11.24 -4.31 0.57
N ALA A 38 10.81 -5.50 0.13
CA ALA A 38 11.71 -6.62 -0.16
C ALA A 38 12.66 -6.32 -1.33
N ASN A 39 12.14 -5.75 -2.43
CA ASN A 39 12.92 -5.36 -3.59
C ASN A 39 13.96 -4.30 -3.24
N ALA A 40 13.57 -3.23 -2.55
CA ALA A 40 14.49 -2.21 -2.08
C ALA A 40 15.60 -2.80 -1.21
N GLY A 41 15.28 -3.71 -0.28
CA GLY A 41 16.28 -4.40 0.54
C GLY A 41 17.29 -5.19 -0.30
N ALA A 42 16.80 -5.98 -1.25
CA ALA A 42 17.67 -6.76 -2.15
C ALA A 42 18.59 -5.86 -2.98
N LEU A 43 18.07 -4.76 -3.54
CA LEU A 43 18.86 -3.82 -4.35
C LEU A 43 19.91 -3.07 -3.52
N VAL A 44 19.59 -2.70 -2.28
CA VAL A 44 20.56 -2.14 -1.32
C VAL A 44 21.69 -3.13 -1.08
N THR A 45 21.38 -4.40 -0.79
CA THR A 45 22.39 -5.44 -0.56
C THR A 45 23.29 -5.65 -1.78
N ILE A 46 22.71 -5.73 -2.99
CA ILE A 46 23.48 -5.87 -4.23
C ILE A 46 24.41 -4.67 -4.43
N THR A 47 23.92 -3.45 -4.20
CA THR A 47 24.70 -2.21 -4.38
C THR A 47 25.87 -2.14 -3.41
N LEU A 48 25.64 -2.48 -2.13
CA LEU A 48 26.69 -2.53 -1.13
C LEU A 48 27.71 -3.64 -1.41
N GLY A 49 27.25 -4.81 -1.85
CA GLY A 49 28.13 -5.90 -2.27
C GLY A 49 29.04 -5.48 -3.42
N PHE A 50 28.47 -4.85 -4.45
CA PHE A 50 29.23 -4.30 -5.56
C PHE A 50 30.24 -3.23 -5.12
N ALA A 51 29.83 -2.30 -4.24
CA ALA A 51 30.73 -1.28 -3.71
C ALA A 51 31.89 -1.89 -2.91
N ALA A 52 31.61 -2.91 -2.09
CA ALA A 52 32.64 -3.65 -1.35
C ALA A 52 33.63 -4.33 -2.31
N LEU A 53 33.15 -5.04 -3.33
CA LEU A 53 33.98 -5.65 -4.36
C LEU A 53 34.84 -4.61 -5.09
N ALA A 54 34.23 -3.52 -5.57
CA ALA A 54 34.94 -2.45 -6.26
C ALA A 54 36.03 -1.78 -5.41
N SER A 55 35.85 -1.73 -4.08
CA SER A 55 36.82 -1.14 -3.15
C SER A 55 38.03 -2.02 -2.84
N THR A 56 38.01 -3.32 -3.20
CA THR A 56 39.14 -4.23 -2.92
C THR A 56 40.32 -4.07 -3.87
N ASP A 57 40.12 -3.41 -5.01
CA ASP A 57 41.18 -3.15 -5.97
C ASP A 57 41.81 -1.77 -5.71
N GLU A 58 43.04 -1.75 -5.16
CA GLU A 58 43.77 -0.52 -4.84
C GLU A 58 44.00 0.39 -6.07
N ALA A 59 43.93 -0.18 -7.29
CA ALA A 59 44.08 0.57 -8.53
C ALA A 59 42.79 1.29 -8.96
N THR A 60 41.63 0.89 -8.46
CA THR A 60 40.33 1.37 -8.94
C THR A 60 39.75 2.42 -7.98
N THR A 61 40.24 3.66 -8.11
CA THR A 61 39.60 4.79 -7.43
C THR A 61 38.24 5.09 -8.08
N LEU A 62 37.16 4.88 -7.33
CA LEU A 62 35.81 5.20 -7.78
C LEU A 62 35.69 6.68 -8.12
N ARG A 63 35.25 6.99 -9.34
CA ARG A 63 35.00 8.37 -9.76
C ARG A 63 33.94 8.99 -8.85
N PRO A 64 34.11 10.24 -8.36
CA PRO A 64 33.16 10.89 -7.47
C PRO A 64 31.72 10.91 -8.01
N ALA A 65 31.56 10.99 -9.34
CA ALA A 65 30.27 10.93 -10.00
C ALA A 65 29.51 9.62 -9.72
N VAL A 66 30.21 8.47 -9.72
CA VAL A 66 29.61 7.16 -9.42
C VAL A 66 29.16 7.09 -7.97
N VAL A 67 29.99 7.57 -7.05
CA VAL A 67 29.67 7.61 -5.61
C VAL A 67 28.41 8.43 -5.36
N VAL A 68 28.31 9.62 -5.97
CA VAL A 68 27.11 10.48 -5.85
C VAL A 68 25.88 9.77 -6.41
N LEU A 69 26.00 9.14 -7.58
CA LEU A 69 24.90 8.45 -8.24
C LEU A 69 24.36 7.29 -7.41
N LEU A 70 25.26 6.45 -6.87
CA LEU A 70 24.90 5.32 -6.00
C LEU A 70 24.31 5.80 -4.67
N THR A 71 24.84 6.89 -4.10
CA THR A 71 24.32 7.48 -2.85
C THR A 71 22.89 7.99 -3.05
N VAL A 72 22.62 8.69 -4.16
CA VAL A 72 21.26 9.16 -4.50
C VAL A 72 20.33 7.97 -4.73
N ALA A 73 20.76 6.95 -5.47
CA ALA A 73 19.96 5.74 -5.68
C ALA A 73 19.63 5.04 -4.35
N LEU A 74 20.60 4.94 -3.44
CA LEU A 74 20.41 4.36 -2.11
C LEU A 74 19.37 5.15 -1.29
N ALA A 75 19.47 6.48 -1.28
CA ALA A 75 18.50 7.34 -0.61
C ALA A 75 17.08 7.14 -1.18
N MET A 76 16.94 6.98 -2.50
CA MET A 76 15.66 6.73 -3.16
C MET A 76 15.07 5.35 -2.79
N LEU A 77 15.89 4.31 -2.66
CA LEU A 77 15.44 3.00 -2.20
C LEU A 77 14.99 3.02 -0.74
N VAL A 78 15.71 3.74 0.12
CA VAL A 78 15.32 3.93 1.53
C VAL A 78 13.98 4.66 1.61
N ALA A 79 13.80 5.73 0.82
CA ALA A 79 12.54 6.45 0.75
C ALA A 79 11.39 5.56 0.22
N ALA A 80 11.64 4.73 -0.79
CA ALA A 80 10.66 3.77 -1.32
C ALA A 80 10.26 2.74 -0.27
N SER A 81 11.23 2.19 0.48
CA SER A 81 10.98 1.25 1.57
C SER A 81 10.18 1.89 2.70
N ALA A 82 10.51 3.12 3.09
CA ALA A 82 9.74 3.88 4.08
C ALA A 82 8.30 4.13 3.62
N ALA A 83 8.08 4.46 2.34
CA ALA A 83 6.74 4.58 1.78
C ALA A 83 5.97 3.25 1.79
N GLY A 84 6.65 2.14 1.46
CA GLY A 84 6.13 0.77 1.59
C GLY A 84 5.69 0.46 3.01
N LEU A 85 6.46 0.88 4.02
CA LEU A 85 6.12 0.72 5.43
C LEU A 85 4.88 1.53 5.79
N VAL A 86 4.82 2.81 5.37
CA VAL A 86 3.65 3.69 5.61
C VAL A 86 2.36 3.11 5.02
N ILE A 87 2.42 2.42 3.87
CA ILE A 87 1.27 1.75 3.27
C ILE A 87 0.76 0.60 4.14
N ASN A 88 1.68 -0.12 4.79
CA ASN A 88 1.39 -1.27 5.66
C ASN A 88 1.06 -0.89 7.10
N LEU A 89 1.16 0.39 7.49
CA LEU A 89 0.77 0.81 8.84
C LEU A 89 -0.74 0.57 9.05
N PRO A 90 -1.15 0.03 10.20
CA PRO A 90 -2.56 -0.16 10.51
C PRO A 90 -3.25 1.20 10.55
N ALA A 91 -4.08 1.48 9.55
CA ALA A 91 -4.94 2.64 9.57
C ALA A 91 -5.97 2.41 10.68
N ARG A 92 -6.06 3.35 11.63
CA ARG A 92 -7.16 3.40 12.59
C ARG A 92 -8.42 3.76 11.83
N LEU A 93 -9.06 2.77 11.21
CA LEU A 93 -10.43 2.94 10.77
C LEU A 93 -11.29 3.03 12.03
N PRO A 94 -12.34 3.86 12.02
CA PRO A 94 -13.42 3.74 12.99
C PRO A 94 -14.11 2.40 12.71
N MET A 95 -13.52 1.31 13.18
CA MET A 95 -14.26 0.07 13.36
C MET A 95 -15.35 0.41 14.37
N VAL A 96 -16.59 0.13 14.01
CA VAL A 96 -17.72 0.18 14.94
C VAL A 96 -17.26 -0.57 16.18
N ASP A 97 -17.31 0.10 17.33
CA ASP A 97 -16.74 -0.47 18.54
C ASP A 97 -17.46 -1.79 18.82
N ALA A 98 -16.71 -2.81 19.21
CA ALA A 98 -17.32 -4.11 19.48
C ALA A 98 -18.38 -3.99 20.59
N ASP A 99 -18.18 -3.04 21.50
CA ASP A 99 -19.10 -2.67 22.57
C ASP A 99 -20.38 -1.99 22.05
N ASP A 100 -20.28 -1.18 21.00
CA ASP A 100 -21.45 -0.59 20.33
C ASP A 100 -22.30 -1.66 19.64
N LEU A 101 -21.66 -2.64 18.98
CA LEU A 101 -22.38 -3.78 18.37
C LEU A 101 -22.99 -4.72 19.43
N ALA A 102 -22.27 -4.96 20.53
CA ALA A 102 -22.75 -5.79 21.63
C ALA A 102 -23.94 -5.15 22.38
N SER A 103 -23.89 -3.83 22.60
CA SER A 103 -24.99 -3.10 23.23
C SER A 103 -26.23 -3.00 22.34
N LEU A 104 -26.06 -2.94 21.02
CA LEU A 104 -27.16 -3.07 20.06
C LEU A 104 -27.77 -4.49 20.09
N ALA A 105 -26.94 -5.55 20.14
CA ALA A 105 -27.37 -6.95 20.22
C ALA A 105 -28.23 -7.28 21.45
N LEU A 106 -28.09 -6.52 22.54
CA LEU A 106 -28.78 -6.74 23.81
C LEU A 106 -30.12 -5.99 23.95
N ARG A 107 -30.51 -5.13 22.99
CA ARG A 107 -31.82 -4.45 23.04
C ARG A 107 -32.94 -5.43 22.68
N GLU A 108 -34.04 -5.45 23.45
CA GLU A 108 -35.17 -6.36 23.20
C GLU A 108 -36.16 -5.86 22.12
N ASP A 109 -36.12 -4.56 21.75
CA ASP A 109 -37.07 -3.92 20.83
C ASP A 109 -36.65 -3.95 19.34
N TRP A 110 -36.30 -5.12 18.80
CA TRP A 110 -35.90 -5.25 17.39
C TRP A 110 -37.05 -5.03 16.40
N ASP A 111 -38.28 -5.38 16.78
CA ASP A 111 -39.42 -5.51 15.84
C ASP A 111 -40.11 -4.18 15.45
N VAL A 112 -39.82 -3.05 16.11
CA VAL A 112 -40.57 -1.78 15.89
C VAL A 112 -39.84 -0.81 14.95
N ALA A 113 -38.56 -1.06 14.62
CA ALA A 113 -37.68 -0.09 13.98
C ALA A 113 -37.31 -0.39 12.50
N ASP A 114 -37.95 -1.34 11.83
CA ASP A 114 -37.46 -1.96 10.59
C ASP A 114 -37.08 -0.99 9.45
N ARG A 115 -37.89 0.05 9.20
CA ARG A 115 -37.63 1.00 8.09
C ARG A 115 -36.59 2.07 8.41
N GLU A 116 -36.53 2.53 9.66
CA GLU A 116 -35.56 3.55 10.09
C GLU A 116 -34.20 2.92 10.41
N SER A 117 -34.20 1.70 10.93
CA SER A 117 -33.03 0.84 11.14
C SER A 117 -32.32 0.53 9.81
N SER A 118 -33.07 0.11 8.78
CA SER A 118 -32.53 -0.15 7.45
C SER A 118 -31.82 1.08 6.86
N ARG A 119 -32.44 2.27 6.95
CA ARG A 119 -31.83 3.52 6.46
C ARG A 119 -30.52 3.85 7.18
N THR A 120 -30.47 3.60 8.48
CA THR A 120 -29.27 3.84 9.29
C THR A 120 -28.16 2.85 8.94
N GLU A 121 -28.48 1.57 8.73
CA GLU A 121 -27.54 0.55 8.25
C GLU A 121 -26.92 0.97 6.90
N TYR A 122 -27.75 1.40 5.94
CA TYR A 122 -27.25 1.86 4.63
C TYR A 122 -26.32 3.06 4.76
N GLN A 123 -26.63 4.02 5.63
CA GLN A 123 -25.78 5.19 5.86
C GLN A 123 -24.42 4.80 6.46
N ILE A 124 -24.40 3.88 7.42
CA ILE A 124 -23.17 3.37 8.03
C ILE A 124 -22.31 2.64 6.97
N LEU A 125 -22.91 1.73 6.20
CA LEU A 125 -22.21 1.00 5.15
C LEU A 125 -21.66 1.93 4.05
N ALA A 126 -22.47 2.90 3.60
CA ALA A 126 -22.04 3.86 2.59
C ALA A 126 -20.90 4.75 3.10
N ARG A 127 -20.95 5.19 4.37
CA ARG A 127 -19.87 5.97 4.99
C ARG A 127 -18.59 5.16 5.12
N LEU A 128 -18.69 3.92 5.59
CA LEU A 128 -17.55 3.01 5.72
C LEU A 128 -16.90 2.74 4.35
N LEU A 129 -17.71 2.55 3.31
CA LEU A 129 -17.23 2.39 1.94
C LEU A 129 -16.49 3.65 1.44
N ALA A 130 -17.05 4.84 1.67
CA ALA A 130 -16.43 6.10 1.28
C ALA A 130 -15.08 6.33 2.00
N GLU A 131 -15.01 6.03 3.30
CA GLU A 131 -13.79 6.13 4.10
C GLU A 131 -12.72 5.13 3.63
N LEU A 132 -13.10 3.87 3.37
CA LEU A 132 -12.21 2.85 2.79
C LEU A 132 -11.63 3.30 1.44
N ARG A 133 -12.47 3.80 0.54
CA ARG A 133 -12.03 4.31 -0.78
C ARG A 133 -11.04 5.44 -0.65
N ALA A 134 -11.30 6.41 0.23
CA ALA A 134 -10.41 7.54 0.43
C ALA A 134 -9.02 7.10 0.94
N VAL A 135 -8.98 6.14 1.87
CA VAL A 135 -7.74 5.56 2.40
C VAL A 135 -7.02 4.75 1.32
N ASN A 136 -7.71 3.86 0.61
CA ASN A 136 -7.16 3.05 -0.47
C ASN A 136 -6.57 3.93 -1.57
N HIS A 137 -7.25 5.01 -1.97
CA HIS A 137 -6.76 5.92 -3.00
C HIS A 137 -5.48 6.65 -2.59
N ARG A 138 -5.39 7.10 -1.32
CA ARG A 138 -4.17 7.69 -0.78
C ARG A 138 -3.02 6.68 -0.77
N ARG A 139 -3.27 5.46 -0.29
CA ARG A 139 -2.26 4.39 -0.26
C ARG A 139 -1.80 3.99 -1.66
N ALA A 140 -2.71 3.91 -2.63
CA ALA A 140 -2.38 3.61 -4.02
C ALA A 140 -1.47 4.69 -4.64
N ARG A 141 -1.71 5.97 -4.35
CA ARG A 141 -0.81 7.06 -4.77
C ARG A 141 0.57 6.96 -4.12
N THR A 142 0.63 6.68 -2.83
CA THR A 142 1.90 6.44 -2.13
C THR A 142 2.65 5.24 -2.72
N LEU A 143 1.94 4.15 -3.04
CA LEU A 143 2.51 2.97 -3.66
C LEU A 143 3.09 3.28 -5.04
N LEU A 144 2.35 4.03 -5.86
CA LEU A 144 2.82 4.47 -7.17
C LEU A 144 4.10 5.30 -7.06
N ALA A 145 4.15 6.25 -6.11
CA ALA A 145 5.34 7.06 -5.86
C ALA A 145 6.55 6.19 -5.43
N ALA A 146 6.31 5.19 -4.57
CA ALA A 146 7.34 4.25 -4.15
C ALA A 146 7.90 3.43 -5.32
N LEU A 147 7.02 2.87 -6.17
CA LEU A 147 7.40 2.12 -7.37
C LEU A 147 8.18 2.98 -8.36
N LEU A 148 7.76 4.22 -8.60
CA LEU A 148 8.49 5.16 -9.47
C LEU A 148 9.88 5.48 -8.90
N SER A 149 9.99 5.62 -7.58
CA SER A 149 11.27 5.81 -6.89
C SER A 149 12.20 4.61 -7.07
N GLU A 150 11.69 3.37 -6.95
CA GLU A 150 12.48 2.16 -7.21
C GLU A 150 13.00 2.09 -8.64
N VAL A 151 12.14 2.36 -9.63
CA VAL A 151 12.52 2.33 -11.05
C VAL A 151 13.60 3.39 -11.34
N ALA A 152 13.47 4.59 -10.79
CA ALA A 152 14.46 5.64 -10.95
C ALA A 152 15.80 5.28 -10.25
N ALA A 153 15.74 4.70 -9.04
CA ALA A 153 16.94 4.22 -8.35
C ALA A 153 17.66 3.12 -9.14
N LEU A 154 16.92 2.15 -9.68
CA LEU A 154 17.45 1.10 -10.56
C LEU A 154 18.15 1.69 -11.78
N PHE A 155 17.56 2.70 -12.41
CA PHE A 155 18.15 3.37 -13.58
C PHE A 155 19.47 4.08 -13.21
N LEU A 156 19.50 4.78 -12.07
CA LEU A 156 20.72 5.41 -11.55
C LEU A 156 21.82 4.37 -11.26
N MET A 157 21.46 3.25 -10.63
CA MET A 157 22.39 2.15 -10.38
C MET A 157 22.96 1.58 -11.69
N ALA A 158 22.11 1.36 -12.70
CA ALA A 158 22.54 0.86 -14.00
C ALA A 158 23.53 1.81 -14.69
N ILE A 159 23.26 3.12 -14.67
CA ILE A 159 24.21 4.13 -15.18
C ILE A 159 25.52 4.07 -14.39
N GLY A 160 25.45 3.93 -13.06
CA GLY A 160 26.64 3.83 -12.20
C GLY A 160 27.52 2.65 -12.59
N VAL A 161 26.92 1.48 -12.83
CA VAL A 161 27.63 0.28 -13.30
C VAL A 161 28.26 0.52 -14.67
N VAL A 162 27.52 1.11 -15.62
CA VAL A 162 28.06 1.44 -16.96
C VAL A 162 29.23 2.41 -16.87
N LEU A 163 29.20 3.40 -15.96
CA LEU A 163 30.31 4.34 -15.78
C LEU A 163 31.55 3.70 -15.13
N VAL A 164 31.38 2.66 -14.33
CA VAL A 164 32.48 1.88 -13.75
C VAL A 164 33.08 0.92 -14.77
N LEU A 165 32.26 0.29 -15.62
CA LEU A 165 32.71 -0.69 -16.62
C LEU A 165 33.12 -0.08 -17.96
N GLY A 166 32.54 1.05 -18.35
CA GLY A 166 32.84 1.76 -19.60
C GLY A 166 34.33 2.10 -19.83
N PRO A 167 35.15 2.43 -18.81
CA PRO A 167 36.59 2.62 -19.03
C PRO A 167 37.40 1.32 -19.23
N LEU A 168 36.78 0.14 -19.12
CA LEU A 168 37.42 -1.17 -19.28
C LEU A 168 37.24 -1.76 -20.71
N VAL A 169 36.54 -1.07 -21.61
CA VAL A 169 36.40 -1.40 -23.05
C VAL A 169 37.08 -0.34 -23.89
#